data_AF-A0A3N7DIP7-F1
#
_entry.id   AF-A0A3N7DIP7-F1
#
_cell.length_a   1.000
_cell.length_b   1.000
_cell.length_c   1.000
_cell.angle_alpha   90.00
_cell.angle_beta   90.00
_cell.angle_gamma   90.00
#
_symmetry.space_group_name_H-M   'P 1'
#
loop_
_entity.id
_entity.type
_entity.pdbx_description
1 polymer ?
#
loop_
_entity_poly.entity_id
_entity_poly.type
_entity_poly.pdbx_seq_one_letter_code
_entity_poly.pdbx_strand_id
1 'polypeptide(L)'
;MRGIDIQALLRDIDFTAPARQVLAGACCVFSFAAHAACPPSAIASLEKPGVALRNGVDRGVLWRIERDGRTSWLYGTIHIGRGDWVRPGPTIQKALAQSDTLALELDSRDEATARTMAQPADPALLARVLSGERARRLERQNSEACVQPGTLSRLQPILQVTALAGLVARADGLYPEFGVDETLAVSARNSNKPIVALESAAEQLKVLTGESEAEEAEQIDAALDELESGKLRGQMKELADVWARSDAGKLARYAEWCGCLNTPAEQRLMKRLLDDRNPGLADGIERLHAGGKGVFAAVGALHMIGPQGLPTLMAARGFTVTPVLTDAQAQTAQPMPALSAPSPGPRAVRGGKAVKGQRGQKGAPAAKATRGGAKSAKAAPAQKAQKGAGAGAAKAPAKAPAKAAPRGAAPAAKGKVRR
;
A
#
# COMPACT_ATOMS: atom_id res chain seq x y z
N MET A 1 -52.58 12.55 -52.56
CA MET A 1 -52.09 13.79 -53.21
C MET A 1 -50.59 13.81 -53.05
N ARG A 2 -49.85 13.38 -54.10
CA ARG A 2 -48.97 14.21 -54.94
C ARG A 2 -47.86 14.85 -54.08
N GLY A 3 -46.65 14.29 -54.00
CA GLY A 3 -45.76 13.93 -55.12
C GLY A 3 -44.99 15.20 -55.49
N ILE A 4 -43.87 15.44 -54.80
CA ILE A 4 -42.98 16.58 -55.03
C ILE A 4 -42.14 16.27 -56.28
N ASP A 5 -42.29 17.09 -57.32
CA ASP A 5 -41.55 17.00 -58.56
C ASP A 5 -40.16 17.64 -58.41
N ILE A 6 -39.13 16.80 -58.52
CA ILE A 6 -37.72 17.08 -58.30
C ILE A 6 -37.06 17.73 -59.55
N GLN A 7 -37.79 17.98 -60.64
CA GLN A 7 -37.23 18.58 -61.86
C GLN A 7 -37.43 20.09 -62.04
N ALA A 8 -38.10 20.79 -61.12
CA ALA A 8 -38.39 22.22 -61.27
C ALA A 8 -37.37 23.18 -60.62
N LEU A 9 -36.31 22.69 -59.96
CA LEU A 9 -35.33 23.52 -59.26
C LEU A 9 -33.89 23.42 -59.82
N LEU A 10 -33.75 23.05 -61.10
CA LEU A 10 -32.46 22.88 -61.77
C LEU A 10 -32.34 23.65 -63.09
N ARG A 11 -33.01 24.80 -63.24
CA ARG A 11 -32.97 25.56 -64.50
C ARG A 11 -32.24 26.89 -64.53
N ASP A 12 -31.81 27.45 -63.41
CA ASP A 12 -31.17 28.77 -63.45
C ASP A 12 -29.98 28.89 -62.50
N ILE A 13 -28.88 28.17 -62.75
CA ILE A 13 -27.56 28.66 -62.33
C ILE A 13 -26.50 28.31 -63.39
N ASP A 14 -26.02 29.36 -64.01
CA ASP A 14 -25.04 29.43 -65.10
C ASP A 14 -23.62 29.05 -64.64
N PHE A 15 -22.91 28.25 -65.45
CA PHE A 15 -21.57 27.73 -65.16
C PHE A 15 -20.53 28.46 -66.03
N THR A 16 -20.21 29.71 -65.70
CA THR A 16 -19.03 30.39 -66.27
C THR A 16 -18.30 31.27 -65.26
N ALA A 17 -17.05 30.89 -64.98
CA ALA A 17 -15.92 31.67 -64.47
C ALA A 17 -15.70 31.82 -62.94
N PRO A 18 -14.42 31.91 -62.49
CA PRO A 18 -13.98 31.46 -61.18
C PRO A 18 -13.66 32.62 -60.23
N ALA A 19 -14.24 32.61 -59.03
CA ALA A 19 -13.85 33.52 -57.96
C ALA A 19 -13.29 32.72 -56.78
N ARG A 20 -11.96 32.78 -56.64
CA ARG A 20 -11.21 32.45 -55.44
C ARG A 20 -11.86 33.13 -54.23
N GLN A 21 -12.49 32.36 -53.35
CA GLN A 21 -12.70 32.77 -51.98
C GLN A 21 -12.10 31.72 -51.05
N VAL A 22 -11.02 32.16 -50.40
CA VAL A 22 -10.36 31.51 -49.29
C VAL A 22 -11.36 31.48 -48.13
N LEU A 23 -12.07 30.36 -47.97
CA LEU A 23 -12.76 30.08 -46.72
C LEU A 23 -11.74 29.41 -45.80
N ALA A 24 -11.06 30.25 -45.01
CA ALA A 24 -10.35 29.82 -43.82
C ALA A 24 -11.40 29.27 -42.84
N GLY A 25 -11.77 28.00 -43.01
CA GLY A 25 -12.52 27.26 -42.01
C GLY A 25 -11.65 27.12 -40.78
N ALA A 26 -11.94 27.93 -39.76
CA ALA A 26 -11.39 27.79 -38.44
C ALA A 26 -11.70 26.38 -37.94
N CYS A 27 -10.70 25.49 -38.04
CA CYS A 27 -10.68 24.26 -37.27
C CYS A 27 -10.58 24.71 -35.81
N CYS A 28 -11.73 24.85 -35.14
CA CYS A 28 -11.78 24.83 -33.69
C CYS A 28 -11.24 23.46 -33.27
N VAL A 29 -9.92 23.38 -33.13
CA VAL A 29 -9.28 22.31 -32.39
C VAL A 29 -9.73 22.54 -30.97
N PHE A 30 -10.83 21.90 -30.57
CA PHE A 30 -11.08 21.63 -29.17
C PHE A 30 -9.90 20.76 -28.73
N SER A 31 -8.85 21.41 -28.25
CA SER A 31 -7.91 20.78 -27.34
C SER A 31 -8.74 20.41 -26.12
N PHE A 32 -9.34 19.23 -26.16
CA PHE A 32 -9.64 18.51 -24.94
C PHE A 32 -8.31 18.45 -24.23
N ALA A 33 -8.15 19.25 -23.17
CA ALA A 33 -7.09 19.04 -22.22
C ALA A 33 -7.13 17.55 -21.93
N ALA A 34 -6.05 16.84 -22.28
CA ALA A 34 -5.93 15.44 -22.01
C ALA A 34 -6.06 15.32 -20.49
N HIS A 35 -7.27 14.98 -20.03
CA HIS A 35 -7.44 14.45 -18.69
C HIS A 35 -6.45 13.29 -18.66
N ALA A 36 -5.51 13.32 -17.71
CA ALA A 36 -4.58 12.22 -17.52
C ALA A 36 -5.42 10.94 -17.59
N ALA A 37 -5.13 10.08 -18.57
CA ALA A 37 -5.95 8.92 -18.81
C ALA A 37 -5.98 8.10 -17.52
N CYS A 38 -7.19 7.91 -16.97
CA CYS A 38 -7.36 7.16 -15.72
C CYS A 38 -6.64 5.81 -15.82
N PRO A 39 -5.91 5.38 -14.78
CA PRO A 39 -5.31 4.06 -14.76
C PRO A 39 -6.38 2.99 -15.06
N PRO A 40 -6.04 1.93 -15.81
CA PRO A 40 -6.98 0.84 -16.06
C PRO A 40 -7.48 0.26 -14.74
N SER A 41 -8.72 -0.24 -14.70
CA SER A 41 -9.24 -0.93 -13.52
C SER A 41 -8.43 -2.20 -13.22
N ALA A 42 -8.49 -2.71 -11.99
CA ALA A 42 -7.82 -3.96 -11.63
C ALA A 42 -8.21 -5.10 -12.60
N ILE A 43 -9.50 -5.23 -12.93
CA ILE A 43 -10.00 -6.21 -13.90
C ILE A 43 -9.40 -5.99 -15.29
N ALA A 44 -9.34 -4.75 -15.77
CA ALA A 44 -8.73 -4.45 -17.07
C ALA A 44 -7.21 -4.69 -17.10
N SER A 45 -6.55 -4.56 -15.95
CA SER A 45 -5.11 -4.85 -15.80
C SER A 45 -4.77 -6.35 -15.87
N LEU A 46 -5.77 -7.22 -15.77
CA LEU A 46 -5.63 -8.65 -16.04
C LEU A 46 -5.56 -8.88 -17.56
N GLU A 47 -4.47 -8.47 -18.22
CA GLU A 47 -4.33 -8.71 -19.66
C GLU A 47 -3.99 -10.18 -19.99
N LYS A 48 -4.79 -10.72 -20.94
CA LYS A 48 -4.75 -12.00 -21.66
C LYS A 48 -5.06 -13.30 -20.87
N PRO A 49 -6.16 -14.01 -21.22
CA PRO A 49 -6.35 -15.42 -20.89
C PRO A 49 -5.12 -16.23 -21.34
N GLY A 50 -4.43 -16.87 -20.40
CA GLY A 50 -3.22 -17.65 -20.68
C GLY A 50 -2.04 -17.40 -19.73
N VAL A 51 -2.07 -16.32 -18.93
CA VAL A 51 -1.17 -16.16 -17.76
C VAL A 51 -1.73 -16.90 -16.53
N ALA A 52 -3.01 -17.31 -16.60
CA ALA A 52 -3.55 -18.31 -15.70
C ALA A 52 -2.75 -19.62 -15.88
N LEU A 53 -2.10 -20.07 -14.79
CA LEU A 53 -1.44 -21.38 -14.62
C LEU A 53 0.08 -21.46 -14.77
N ARG A 54 0.83 -20.38 -14.51
CA ARG A 54 2.19 -20.58 -13.94
C ARG A 54 2.08 -20.86 -12.44
N ASN A 55 3.03 -21.65 -11.91
CA ASN A 55 3.21 -21.76 -10.46
C ASN A 55 3.45 -20.35 -9.92
N GLY A 56 2.74 -19.98 -8.84
CA GLY A 56 2.96 -18.68 -8.19
C GLY A 56 4.41 -18.54 -7.73
N VAL A 57 4.85 -17.32 -7.49
CA VAL A 57 6.20 -17.03 -6.96
C VAL A 57 6.08 -16.69 -5.49
N ASP A 58 6.96 -17.26 -4.66
CA ASP A 58 7.05 -16.92 -3.25
C ASP A 58 7.56 -15.47 -3.12
N ARG A 59 6.80 -14.64 -2.40
CA ARG A 59 7.06 -13.21 -2.20
C ARG A 59 6.73 -12.82 -0.78
N GLY A 60 7.21 -11.65 -0.35
CA GLY A 60 7.06 -11.17 1.01
C GLY A 60 8.00 -11.89 1.96
N VAL A 61 7.67 -11.84 3.25
CA VAL A 61 8.52 -12.41 4.30
C VAL A 61 7.72 -13.39 5.14
N LEU A 62 8.30 -14.56 5.40
CA LEU A 62 7.63 -15.67 6.08
C LEU A 62 8.51 -16.21 7.20
N TRP A 63 7.94 -16.36 8.39
CA TRP A 63 8.54 -17.07 9.51
C TRP A 63 7.68 -18.25 9.92
N ARG A 64 8.34 -19.34 10.27
CA ARG A 64 7.75 -20.45 11.02
C ARG A 64 7.90 -20.15 12.50
N ILE A 65 6.82 -20.26 13.26
CA ILE A 65 6.82 -20.16 14.72
C ILE A 65 6.34 -21.48 15.33
N GLU A 66 7.07 -21.98 16.31
CA GLU A 66 6.83 -23.30 16.90
C GLU A 66 6.85 -23.24 18.42
N ARG A 67 5.85 -23.84 19.05
CA ARG A 67 5.78 -24.03 20.50
C ARG A 67 4.93 -25.25 20.80
N ASP A 68 5.23 -25.98 21.87
CA ASP A 68 4.44 -27.13 22.33
C ASP A 68 4.19 -28.20 21.23
N GLY A 69 5.17 -28.42 20.35
CA GLY A 69 5.07 -29.37 19.24
C GLY A 69 4.14 -28.95 18.10
N ARG A 70 3.63 -27.71 18.11
CA ARG A 70 2.73 -27.16 17.10
C ARG A 70 3.41 -26.09 16.27
N THR A 71 3.13 -26.09 14.97
CA THR A 71 3.64 -25.09 14.03
C THR A 71 2.57 -24.06 13.70
N SER A 72 2.98 -22.81 13.58
CA SER A 72 2.21 -21.69 13.05
C SER A 72 3.14 -20.81 12.22
N TRP A 73 2.59 -19.81 11.53
CA TRP A 73 3.31 -19.01 10.54
C TRP A 73 3.00 -17.53 10.74
N LEU A 74 4.02 -16.70 10.57
CA LEU A 74 3.89 -15.24 10.45
C LEU A 74 4.24 -14.86 9.03
N TYR A 75 3.29 -14.27 8.30
CA TYR A 75 3.47 -13.85 6.92
C TYR A 75 3.24 -12.34 6.80
N GLY A 76 4.26 -11.62 6.33
CA GLY A 76 4.20 -10.19 6.06
C GLY A 76 3.47 -9.90 4.75
N THR A 77 2.24 -9.39 4.80
CA THR A 77 1.43 -9.03 3.62
C THR A 77 1.67 -7.58 3.17
N ILE A 78 1.11 -7.22 2.02
CA ILE A 78 0.96 -5.83 1.57
C ILE A 78 -0.47 -5.64 1.05
N HIS A 79 -1.10 -4.49 1.35
CA HIS A 79 -2.50 -4.21 1.02
C HIS A 79 -2.76 -3.85 -0.45
N ILE A 80 -1.71 -3.78 -1.27
CA ILE A 80 -1.79 -3.54 -2.71
C ILE A 80 -1.01 -4.62 -3.44
N GLY A 81 -1.41 -4.94 -4.66
CA GLY A 81 -0.67 -5.92 -5.44
C GLY A 81 -0.90 -5.85 -6.94
N ARG A 82 -0.34 -6.83 -7.64
CA ARG A 82 -0.44 -6.97 -9.10
C ARG A 82 -1.27 -8.20 -9.45
N GLY A 83 -1.81 -8.24 -10.66
CA GLY A 83 -2.60 -9.39 -11.13
C GLY A 83 -1.85 -10.73 -11.06
N ASP A 84 -0.52 -10.73 -11.18
CA ASP A 84 0.32 -11.94 -11.06
C ASP A 84 0.67 -12.31 -9.60
N TRP A 85 0.24 -11.52 -8.61
CA TRP A 85 0.45 -11.78 -7.18
C TRP A 85 -0.73 -12.52 -6.54
N VAL A 86 -1.89 -12.56 -7.21
CA VAL A 86 -3.13 -13.19 -6.70
C VAL A 86 -2.98 -14.68 -6.39
N ARG A 87 -1.96 -15.34 -6.97
CA ARG A 87 -1.59 -16.71 -6.64
C ARG A 87 -0.28 -16.69 -5.84
N PRO A 88 -0.32 -17.02 -4.54
CA PRO A 88 0.89 -17.15 -3.72
C PRO A 88 1.84 -18.22 -4.28
N GLY A 89 3.11 -18.16 -3.92
CA GLY A 89 4.08 -19.20 -4.27
C GLY A 89 3.87 -20.52 -3.53
N PRO A 90 4.58 -21.59 -3.95
CA PRO A 90 4.40 -22.92 -3.39
C PRO A 90 4.72 -23.01 -1.89
N THR A 91 5.70 -22.24 -1.39
CA THR A 91 6.04 -22.23 0.04
C THR A 91 4.90 -21.61 0.85
N ILE A 92 4.37 -20.47 0.39
CA ILE A 92 3.22 -19.81 1.03
C ILE A 92 1.98 -20.70 0.98
N GLN A 93 1.67 -21.29 -0.17
CA GLN A 93 0.54 -22.19 -0.34
C GLN A 93 0.63 -23.39 0.60
N LYS A 94 1.82 -24.00 0.73
CA LYS A 94 2.04 -25.13 1.64
C LYS A 94 1.83 -24.73 3.10
N ALA A 95 2.41 -23.62 3.53
CA ALA A 95 2.25 -23.11 4.89
C ALA A 95 0.77 -22.80 5.22
N LEU A 96 0.05 -22.16 4.30
CA LEU A 96 -1.38 -21.89 4.44
C LEU A 96 -2.20 -23.19 4.51
N ALA A 97 -1.91 -24.16 3.64
CA ALA A 97 -2.60 -25.44 3.62
C ALA A 97 -2.39 -26.27 4.91
N GLN A 98 -1.18 -26.21 5.48
CA GLN A 98 -0.82 -26.87 6.74
C GLN A 98 -1.43 -26.22 7.99
N SER A 99 -2.02 -25.03 7.86
CA SER A 99 -2.61 -24.29 8.97
C SER A 99 -4.10 -24.55 9.09
N ASP A 100 -4.63 -24.58 10.30
CA ASP A 100 -6.05 -24.78 10.59
C ASP A 100 -6.87 -23.51 10.32
N THR A 101 -6.27 -22.34 10.52
CA THR A 101 -6.96 -21.04 10.39
C THR A 101 -6.06 -20.01 9.73
N LEU A 102 -6.66 -19.13 8.93
CA LEU A 102 -6.06 -17.87 8.52
C LEU A 102 -6.38 -16.83 9.60
N ALA A 103 -5.37 -16.11 10.08
CA ALA A 103 -5.55 -14.96 10.95
C ALA A 103 -5.10 -13.70 10.20
N LEU A 104 -5.95 -12.68 10.14
CA LEU A 104 -5.68 -11.39 9.49
C LEU A 104 -5.74 -10.28 10.54
N GLU A 105 -5.14 -9.12 10.28
CA GLU A 105 -5.43 -7.90 11.05
C GLU A 105 -6.95 -7.66 11.10
N LEU A 106 -7.53 -7.46 9.93
CA LEU A 106 -8.96 -7.43 9.67
C LEU A 106 -9.32 -8.31 8.48
N ASP A 107 -10.56 -8.78 8.48
CA ASP A 107 -11.17 -9.38 7.31
C ASP A 107 -12.09 -8.34 6.65
N SER A 108 -11.57 -7.58 5.69
CA SER A 108 -12.31 -6.52 4.98
C SER A 108 -13.61 -7.00 4.32
N ARG A 109 -13.71 -8.31 4.05
CA ARG A 109 -14.88 -8.96 3.44
C ARG A 109 -15.88 -9.50 4.46
N ASP A 110 -15.54 -9.49 5.75
CA ASP A 110 -16.49 -9.79 6.82
C ASP A 110 -17.56 -8.68 6.90
N GLU A 111 -18.82 -9.06 7.04
CA GLU A 111 -19.94 -8.12 6.98
C GLU A 111 -19.89 -7.09 8.11
N ALA A 112 -19.55 -7.51 9.33
CA ALA A 112 -19.48 -6.61 10.48
C ALA A 112 -18.30 -5.63 10.35
N THR A 113 -17.17 -6.12 9.84
CA THR A 113 -16.00 -5.29 9.53
C THR A 113 -16.33 -4.26 8.45
N ALA A 114 -16.87 -4.70 7.32
CA ALA A 114 -17.27 -3.83 6.21
C ALA A 114 -18.29 -2.78 6.65
N ARG A 115 -19.28 -3.17 7.46
CA ARG A 115 -20.29 -2.25 8.00
C ARG A 115 -19.70 -1.17 8.89
N THR A 116 -18.72 -1.53 9.73
CA THR A 116 -18.05 -0.59 10.63
C THR A 116 -17.20 0.39 9.83
N MET A 117 -16.40 -0.10 8.87
CA MET A 117 -15.54 0.75 8.02
C MET A 117 -16.34 1.64 7.06
N ALA A 118 -17.52 1.20 6.63
CA ALA A 118 -18.43 1.98 5.79
C ALA A 118 -19.45 2.83 6.57
N GLN A 119 -19.36 2.85 7.92
CA GLN A 119 -20.27 3.63 8.73
C GLN A 119 -20.15 5.12 8.37
N PRO A 120 -21.25 5.79 7.99
CA PRO A 120 -21.21 7.20 7.65
C PRO A 120 -20.66 8.04 8.81
N ALA A 121 -19.78 8.98 8.47
CA ALA A 121 -19.29 9.98 9.42
C ALA A 121 -20.40 10.92 9.87
N ASP A 122 -20.25 11.49 11.06
CA ASP A 122 -21.08 12.60 11.51
C ASP A 122 -20.92 13.78 10.52
N PRO A 123 -22.01 14.27 9.90
CA PRO A 123 -21.94 15.44 9.01
C PRO A 123 -21.30 16.66 9.67
N ALA A 124 -21.47 16.84 10.99
CA ALA A 124 -20.85 17.95 11.71
C ALA A 124 -19.33 17.75 11.83
N LEU A 125 -18.85 16.52 12.02
CA LEU A 125 -17.42 16.19 11.99
C LEU A 125 -16.84 16.45 10.61
N LEU A 126 -17.49 15.97 9.54
CA LEU A 126 -17.08 16.23 8.16
C LEU A 126 -16.98 17.73 7.88
N ALA A 127 -17.98 18.51 8.29
CA ALA A 127 -18.00 19.95 8.08
C ALA A 127 -16.92 20.70 8.88
N ARG A 128 -16.43 20.16 10.00
CA ARG A 128 -15.31 20.73 10.75
C ARG A 128 -13.96 20.32 10.15
N VAL A 129 -13.74 19.02 9.98
CA VAL A 129 -12.46 18.45 9.56
C VAL A 129 -12.23 18.67 8.07
N LEU A 130 -13.18 18.35 7.20
CA LEU A 130 -13.05 18.49 5.74
C LEU A 130 -13.76 19.75 5.24
N SER A 131 -13.18 20.91 5.57
CA SER A 131 -13.69 22.23 5.16
C SER A 131 -12.64 23.07 4.44
N GLY A 132 -13.08 24.16 3.81
CA GLY A 132 -12.20 25.16 3.21
C GLY A 132 -11.24 24.58 2.18
N GLU A 133 -9.94 24.84 2.35
CA GLU A 133 -8.91 24.34 1.42
C GLU A 133 -8.75 22.82 1.51
N ARG A 134 -8.87 22.21 2.69
CA ARG A 134 -8.72 20.75 2.85
C ARG A 134 -9.74 19.98 2.00
N ALA A 135 -10.99 20.43 2.00
CA ALA A 135 -12.02 19.84 1.15
C ALA A 135 -11.70 19.98 -0.35
N ARG A 136 -11.18 21.15 -0.78
CA ARG A 136 -10.79 21.38 -2.17
C ARG A 136 -9.59 20.54 -2.60
N ARG A 137 -8.60 20.37 -1.72
CA ARG A 137 -7.43 19.51 -1.93
C ARG A 137 -7.87 18.05 -2.09
N LEU A 138 -8.71 17.56 -1.18
CA LEU A 138 -9.24 16.20 -1.24
C LEU A 138 -10.03 15.94 -2.53
N GLU A 139 -10.91 16.86 -2.94
CA GLU A 139 -11.70 16.69 -4.18
C GLU A 139 -10.84 16.70 -5.44
N ARG A 140 -9.78 17.51 -5.46
CA ARG A 140 -8.79 17.49 -6.53
C ARG A 140 -8.05 16.16 -6.58
N GLN A 141 -7.63 15.63 -5.43
CA GLN A 141 -7.00 14.31 -5.36
C GLN A 141 -7.95 13.17 -5.76
N ASN A 142 -9.24 13.24 -5.40
CA ASN A 142 -10.28 12.33 -5.91
C ASN A 142 -10.35 12.37 -7.44
N SER A 143 -10.38 13.57 -8.02
CA SER A 143 -10.44 13.76 -9.47
C SER A 143 -9.20 13.21 -10.18
N GLU A 144 -8.00 13.49 -9.66
CA GLU A 144 -6.73 12.97 -10.17
C GLU A 144 -6.64 11.45 -10.08
N ALA A 145 -7.20 10.88 -9.01
CA ALA A 145 -7.35 9.44 -8.83
C ALA A 145 -8.60 8.87 -9.54
N CYS A 146 -9.32 9.63 -10.37
CA CYS A 146 -10.51 9.16 -11.07
C CYS A 146 -11.56 8.47 -10.17
N VAL A 147 -11.68 8.94 -8.93
CA VAL A 147 -12.73 8.55 -8.00
C VAL A 147 -14.00 9.29 -8.42
N GLN A 148 -15.12 8.58 -8.51
CA GLN A 148 -16.39 9.22 -8.86
C GLN A 148 -16.81 10.20 -7.76
N PRO A 149 -17.34 11.39 -8.11
CA PRO A 149 -17.78 12.36 -7.13
C PRO A 149 -18.76 11.73 -6.12
N GLY A 150 -18.48 11.95 -4.83
CA GLY A 150 -19.31 11.44 -3.74
C GLY A 150 -19.10 9.97 -3.35
N THR A 151 -18.25 9.20 -4.03
CA THR A 151 -17.98 7.80 -3.66
C THR A 151 -17.44 7.67 -2.23
N LEU A 152 -16.52 8.56 -1.83
CA LEU A 152 -15.88 8.52 -0.51
C LEU A 152 -16.49 9.51 0.49
N SER A 153 -17.38 10.40 0.07
CA SER A 153 -17.74 11.61 0.84
C SER A 153 -18.47 11.35 2.16
N ARG A 154 -19.00 10.14 2.34
CA ARG A 154 -19.67 9.72 3.59
C ARG A 154 -18.75 8.99 4.56
N LEU A 155 -17.57 8.55 4.13
CA LEU A 155 -16.64 7.86 5.01
C LEU A 155 -16.07 8.82 6.05
N GLN A 156 -15.54 8.26 7.15
CA GLN A 156 -14.76 9.01 8.14
C GLN A 156 -13.66 9.81 7.44
N PRO A 157 -13.34 11.05 7.89
CA PRO A 157 -12.39 11.91 7.20
C PRO A 157 -11.06 11.22 6.89
N ILE A 158 -10.46 10.53 7.86
CA ILE A 158 -9.22 9.79 7.65
C ILE A 158 -9.33 8.64 6.63
N LEU A 159 -10.49 7.99 6.54
CA LEU A 159 -10.72 6.89 5.59
C LEU A 159 -10.77 7.38 4.15
N GLN A 160 -11.14 8.63 3.90
CA GLN A 160 -11.15 9.21 2.55
C GLN A 160 -9.73 9.34 1.98
N VAL A 161 -8.79 9.87 2.76
CA VAL A 161 -7.38 9.94 2.36
C VAL A 161 -6.69 8.58 2.36
N THR A 162 -7.07 7.68 3.28
CA THR A 162 -6.55 6.30 3.30
C THR A 162 -6.97 5.53 2.05
N ALA A 163 -8.22 5.67 1.60
CA ALA A 163 -8.68 5.06 0.36
C ALA A 163 -7.91 5.62 -0.86
N LEU A 164 -7.70 6.95 -0.91
CA LEU A 164 -6.91 7.57 -1.98
C LEU A 164 -5.47 7.09 -2.02
N ALA A 165 -4.84 6.90 -0.86
CA ALA A 165 -3.49 6.35 -0.75
C ALA A 165 -3.37 5.01 -1.52
N GLY A 166 -4.33 4.10 -1.37
CA GLY A 166 -4.34 2.84 -2.13
C GLY A 166 -4.60 3.02 -3.63
N LEU A 167 -5.39 4.03 -4.01
CA LEU A 167 -5.81 4.25 -5.40
C LEU A 167 -4.75 4.94 -6.27
N VAL A 168 -3.85 5.74 -5.70
CA VAL A 168 -2.78 6.40 -6.47
C VAL A 168 -1.75 5.42 -7.02
N ALA A 169 -1.56 4.28 -6.36
CA ALA A 169 -0.63 3.23 -6.78
C ALA A 169 -1.08 2.49 -8.07
N ARG A 170 -2.33 2.66 -8.51
CA ARG A 170 -2.84 2.06 -9.76
C ARG A 170 -2.10 2.54 -10.99
N ALA A 171 -1.55 3.75 -10.95
CA ALA A 171 -0.70 4.27 -12.01
C ALA A 171 0.61 3.46 -12.17
N ASP A 172 1.01 2.68 -11.15
CA ASP A 172 2.13 1.73 -11.19
C ASP A 172 1.67 0.27 -11.38
N GLY A 173 0.39 0.05 -11.69
CA GLY A 173 -0.22 -1.27 -11.81
C GLY A 173 -0.37 -2.01 -10.48
N LEU A 174 -0.42 -1.27 -9.36
CA LEU A 174 -0.67 -1.79 -8.02
C LEU A 174 -2.09 -1.46 -7.60
N TYR A 175 -2.85 -2.47 -7.19
CA TYR A 175 -4.28 -2.39 -6.94
C TYR A 175 -4.61 -2.93 -5.56
N PRO A 176 -5.44 -2.23 -4.76
CA PRO A 176 -5.97 -2.77 -3.50
C PRO A 176 -6.72 -4.09 -3.68
N GLU A 177 -7.39 -4.29 -4.82
CA GLU A 177 -8.11 -5.52 -5.17
C GLU A 177 -7.19 -6.74 -5.31
N PHE A 178 -5.89 -6.52 -5.51
CA PHE A 178 -4.85 -7.55 -5.52
C PHE A 178 -3.98 -7.53 -4.27
N GLY A 179 -4.41 -6.83 -3.22
CA GLY A 179 -3.79 -6.87 -1.90
C GLY A 179 -3.63 -8.31 -1.42
N VAL A 180 -2.50 -8.61 -0.80
CA VAL A 180 -2.11 -9.98 -0.48
C VAL A 180 -3.02 -10.56 0.61
N ASP A 181 -3.38 -9.76 1.60
CA ASP A 181 -4.39 -10.08 2.60
C ASP A 181 -5.76 -10.41 1.96
N GLU A 182 -6.23 -9.61 1.00
CA GLU A 182 -7.47 -9.85 0.26
C GLU A 182 -7.41 -11.17 -0.52
N THR A 183 -6.31 -11.43 -1.23
CA THR A 183 -6.14 -12.66 -2.02
C THR A 183 -6.10 -13.91 -1.13
N LEU A 184 -5.48 -13.83 0.04
CA LEU A 184 -5.48 -14.90 1.03
C LEU A 184 -6.87 -15.11 1.64
N ALA A 185 -7.60 -14.03 1.92
CA ALA A 185 -8.96 -14.10 2.45
C ALA A 185 -9.92 -14.76 1.45
N VAL A 186 -9.81 -14.44 0.15
CA VAL A 186 -10.56 -15.11 -0.92
C VAL A 186 -10.17 -16.58 -1.04
N SER A 187 -8.87 -16.89 -1.04
CA SER A 187 -8.39 -18.28 -1.09
C SER A 187 -8.87 -19.11 0.11
N ALA A 188 -8.83 -18.55 1.32
CA ALA A 188 -9.28 -19.22 2.53
C ALA A 188 -10.78 -19.55 2.44
N ARG A 189 -11.63 -18.59 2.05
CA ARG A 189 -13.07 -18.82 1.80
C ARG A 189 -13.33 -19.90 0.76
N ASN A 190 -12.64 -19.85 -0.39
CA ASN A 190 -12.79 -20.86 -1.44
C ASN A 190 -12.40 -22.28 -0.99
N SER A 191 -11.51 -22.37 0.01
CA SER A 191 -11.09 -23.63 0.63
C SER A 191 -11.84 -23.99 1.92
N ASN A 192 -12.86 -23.21 2.31
CA ASN A 192 -13.56 -23.33 3.60
C ASN A 192 -12.63 -23.26 4.83
N LYS A 193 -11.47 -22.60 4.71
CA LYS A 193 -10.57 -22.37 5.84
C LYS A 193 -11.11 -21.24 6.72
N PRO A 194 -11.27 -21.45 8.04
CA PRO A 194 -11.68 -20.40 8.96
C PRO A 194 -10.77 -19.17 8.88
N ILE A 195 -11.38 -17.99 8.91
CA ILE A 195 -10.70 -16.70 8.98
C ILE A 195 -11.01 -16.07 10.32
N VAL A 196 -10.00 -15.53 10.98
CA VAL A 196 -10.12 -14.82 12.26
C VAL A 196 -9.46 -13.46 12.12
N ALA A 197 -10.16 -12.39 12.49
CA ALA A 197 -9.56 -11.08 12.66
C ALA A 197 -8.83 -11.00 14.02
N LEU A 198 -7.61 -10.45 14.02
CA LEU A 198 -6.77 -10.30 15.20
C LEU A 198 -7.10 -9.02 15.97
N GLU A 199 -7.71 -8.03 15.31
CA GLU A 199 -8.26 -6.83 15.92
C GLU A 199 -9.68 -6.53 15.39
N SER A 200 -10.33 -5.51 15.95
CA SER A 200 -11.65 -5.06 15.48
C SER A 200 -11.54 -3.83 14.58
N ALA A 201 -12.53 -3.67 13.69
CA ALA A 201 -12.60 -2.50 12.81
C ALA A 201 -12.65 -1.17 13.59
N ALA A 202 -13.29 -1.16 14.77
CA ALA A 202 -13.36 0.00 15.63
C ALA A 202 -11.99 0.36 16.24
N GLU A 203 -11.20 -0.63 16.65
CA GLU A 203 -9.83 -0.42 17.14
C GLU A 203 -8.93 0.13 16.03
N GLN A 204 -8.98 -0.46 14.83
CA GLN A 204 -8.18 0.02 13.70
C GLN A 204 -8.60 1.43 13.27
N LEU A 205 -9.90 1.74 13.23
CA LEU A 205 -10.37 3.09 12.94
C LEU A 205 -9.87 4.10 13.98
N LYS A 206 -9.91 3.76 15.27
CA LYS A 206 -9.37 4.61 16.35
C LYS A 206 -7.88 4.88 16.17
N VAL A 207 -7.11 3.87 15.73
CA VAL A 207 -5.69 4.05 15.40
C VAL A 207 -5.53 4.98 14.20
N LEU A 208 -6.40 4.94 13.20
CA LEU A 208 -6.31 5.86 12.07
C LEU A 208 -6.68 7.30 12.46
N THR A 209 -7.76 7.51 13.23
CA THR A 209 -8.21 8.87 13.60
C THR A 209 -7.28 9.56 14.60
N GLY A 210 -6.53 8.81 15.41
CA GLY A 210 -5.72 9.37 16.49
C GLY A 210 -6.55 9.73 17.73
N GLU A 211 -6.01 10.62 18.56
CA GLU A 211 -6.58 10.95 19.89
C GLU A 211 -7.49 12.18 19.88
N SER A 212 -7.46 13.01 18.83
CA SER A 212 -8.27 14.23 18.73
C SER A 212 -8.59 14.63 17.29
N GLU A 213 -9.65 15.42 17.08
CA GLU A 213 -9.99 15.98 15.75
C GLU A 213 -8.85 16.83 15.16
N ALA A 214 -8.07 17.50 16.01
CA ALA A 214 -6.91 18.28 15.57
C ALA A 214 -5.78 17.39 15.04
N GLU A 215 -5.52 16.26 15.70
CA GLU A 215 -4.54 15.27 15.25
C GLU A 215 -5.03 14.58 13.96
N GLU A 216 -6.32 14.29 13.83
CA GLU A 216 -6.90 13.75 12.59
C GLU A 216 -6.73 14.75 11.43
N ALA A 217 -7.00 16.03 11.67
CA ALA A 217 -6.82 17.07 10.65
C ALA A 217 -5.35 17.23 10.23
N GLU A 218 -4.40 17.20 11.17
CA GLU A 218 -2.95 17.22 10.88
C GLU A 218 -2.54 16.01 10.03
N GLN A 219 -3.04 14.81 10.35
CA GLN A 219 -2.76 13.60 9.58
C GLN A 219 -3.32 13.67 8.16
N ILE A 220 -4.54 14.21 7.99
CA ILE A 220 -5.15 14.40 6.67
C ILE A 220 -4.35 15.41 5.85
N ASP A 221 -3.92 16.52 6.44
CA ASP A 221 -3.10 17.51 5.75
C ASP A 221 -1.76 16.91 5.30
N ALA A 222 -1.09 16.15 6.17
CA ALA A 222 0.14 15.44 5.83
C ALA A 222 -0.08 14.43 4.69
N ALA A 223 -1.16 13.63 4.74
CA ALA A 223 -1.48 12.69 3.68
C ALA A 223 -1.75 13.40 2.33
N LEU A 224 -2.43 14.55 2.36
CA LEU A 224 -2.65 15.37 1.16
C LEU A 224 -1.33 15.96 0.63
N ASP A 225 -0.42 16.41 1.49
CA ASP A 225 0.91 16.89 1.08
C ASP A 225 1.71 15.77 0.37
N GLU A 226 1.65 14.54 0.88
CA GLU A 226 2.34 13.39 0.27
C GLU A 226 1.70 12.92 -1.04
N LEU A 227 0.37 13.00 -1.14
CA LEU A 227 -0.38 12.74 -2.38
C LEU A 227 -0.01 13.78 -3.46
N GLU A 228 -0.11 15.07 -3.14
CA GLU A 228 0.12 16.18 -4.06
C GLU A 228 1.59 16.26 -4.54
N SER A 229 2.54 15.91 -3.67
CA SER A 229 3.96 15.85 -4.04
C SER A 229 4.34 14.59 -4.83
N GLY A 230 3.46 13.58 -4.88
CA GLY A 230 3.74 12.27 -5.47
C GLY A 230 4.65 11.37 -4.61
N LYS A 231 5.07 11.84 -3.43
CA LYS A 231 5.95 11.12 -2.50
C LYS A 231 5.31 9.81 -2.04
N LEU A 232 4.00 9.82 -1.74
CA LEU A 232 3.27 8.65 -1.28
C LEU A 232 3.30 7.50 -2.31
N ARG A 233 3.04 7.83 -3.59
CA ARG A 233 3.10 6.85 -4.68
C ARG A 233 4.49 6.23 -4.79
N GLY A 234 5.55 7.05 -4.71
CA GLY A 234 6.93 6.58 -4.73
C GLY A 234 7.27 5.64 -3.57
N GLN A 235 6.87 5.99 -2.35
CA GLN A 235 7.04 5.15 -1.15
C GLN A 235 6.30 3.80 -1.29
N MET A 236 5.05 3.83 -1.74
CA MET A 236 4.26 2.60 -1.95
C MET A 236 4.88 1.70 -3.00
N LYS A 237 5.34 2.27 -4.12
CA LYS A 237 6.04 1.52 -5.16
C LYS A 237 7.32 0.87 -4.62
N GLU A 238 8.14 1.62 -3.88
CA GLU A 238 9.38 1.10 -3.30
C GLU A 238 9.09 -0.03 -2.29
N LEU A 239 8.10 0.14 -1.41
CA LEU A 239 7.70 -0.90 -0.46
C LEU A 239 7.17 -2.16 -1.16
N ALA A 240 6.35 -1.99 -2.20
CA ALA A 240 5.85 -3.09 -3.01
C ALA A 240 6.98 -3.85 -3.72
N ASP A 241 7.98 -3.13 -4.21
CA ASP A 241 9.17 -3.69 -4.85
C ASP A 241 10.07 -4.44 -3.84
N VAL A 242 10.26 -3.91 -2.63
CA VAL A 242 10.96 -4.57 -1.51
C VAL A 242 10.24 -5.86 -1.10
N TRP A 243 8.92 -5.79 -0.93
CA TRP A 243 8.08 -6.92 -0.59
C TRP A 243 8.12 -8.02 -1.66
N ALA A 244 7.99 -7.65 -2.94
CA ALA A 244 7.98 -8.59 -4.05
C ALA A 244 9.32 -9.32 -4.23
N ARG A 245 10.43 -8.73 -3.77
CA ARG A 245 11.77 -9.34 -3.75
C ARG A 245 12.09 -10.05 -2.43
N SER A 246 11.16 -10.12 -1.49
CA SER A 246 11.41 -10.72 -0.17
C SER A 246 12.67 -10.17 0.51
N ASP A 247 13.00 -8.89 0.30
CA ASP A 247 14.23 -8.25 0.79
C ASP A 247 14.03 -7.82 2.26
N ALA A 248 14.15 -8.77 3.19
CA ALA A 248 13.94 -8.48 4.61
C ALA A 248 15.01 -7.54 5.15
N GLY A 249 16.22 -7.55 4.57
CA GLY A 249 17.29 -6.62 4.94
C GLY A 249 16.90 -5.17 4.68
N LYS A 250 16.38 -4.85 3.50
CA LYS A 250 15.89 -3.50 3.18
C LYS A 250 14.61 -3.17 3.93
N LEU A 251 13.69 -4.13 4.08
CA LEU A 251 12.47 -3.93 4.88
C LEU A 251 12.79 -3.58 6.34
N ALA A 252 13.79 -4.24 6.96
CA ALA A 252 14.21 -3.95 8.33
C ALA A 252 14.74 -2.52 8.52
N ARG A 253 15.20 -1.87 7.44
CA ARG A 253 15.65 -0.47 7.42
C ARG A 253 14.57 0.49 6.93
N TYR A 254 13.29 0.10 6.94
CA TYR A 254 12.17 0.94 6.46
C TYR A 254 12.23 2.37 6.98
N ALA A 255 12.52 2.53 8.27
CA ALA A 255 12.65 3.83 8.91
C ALA A 255 13.68 4.76 8.27
N GLU A 256 14.74 4.22 7.67
CA GLU A 256 15.84 4.98 7.05
C GLU A 256 15.47 5.50 5.66
N TRP A 257 14.59 4.81 4.93
CA TRP A 257 14.32 5.12 3.52
C TRP A 257 12.88 5.49 3.20
N CYS A 258 11.92 5.24 4.10
CA CYS A 258 10.53 5.62 3.84
C CYS A 258 10.37 7.14 3.78
N GLY A 259 11.25 7.91 4.42
CA GLY A 259 11.11 9.36 4.53
C GLY A 259 9.80 9.77 5.23
N CYS A 260 9.29 8.90 6.11
CA CYS A 260 7.97 8.95 6.75
C CYS A 260 8.07 8.93 8.29
N LEU A 261 9.24 9.30 8.82
CA LEU A 261 9.59 9.33 10.25
C LEU A 261 10.42 10.58 10.61
N ASN A 262 10.38 11.60 9.76
CA ASN A 262 11.17 12.82 9.86
C ASN A 262 10.60 13.80 10.89
N THR A 263 9.30 13.73 11.19
CA THR A 263 8.65 14.60 12.17
C THR A 263 8.17 13.83 13.40
N PRO A 264 8.01 14.51 14.56
CA PRO A 264 7.41 13.88 15.74
C PRO A 264 5.99 13.35 15.49
N ALA A 265 5.20 14.00 14.63
CA ALA A 265 3.85 13.54 14.28
C ALA A 265 3.90 12.23 13.49
N GLU A 266 4.78 12.15 12.49
CA GLU A 266 5.03 10.93 11.71
C GLU A 266 5.50 9.76 12.60
N GLN A 267 6.42 10.04 13.54
CA GLN A 267 6.91 9.03 14.49
C GLN A 267 5.80 8.52 15.42
N ARG A 268 4.96 9.42 15.94
CA ARG A 268 3.80 9.05 16.76
C ARG A 268 2.82 8.20 15.96
N LEU A 269 2.51 8.60 14.72
CA LEU A 269 1.61 7.85 13.85
C LEU A 269 2.17 6.44 13.57
N MET A 270 3.44 6.32 13.19
CA MET A 270 4.06 5.01 12.91
C MET A 270 4.06 4.11 14.15
N LYS A 271 4.39 4.67 15.32
CA LYS A 271 4.34 3.93 16.59
C LYS A 271 2.92 3.42 16.88
N ARG A 272 1.89 4.24 16.66
CA ARG A 272 0.48 3.84 16.82
C ARG A 272 0.06 2.77 15.80
N LEU A 273 0.51 2.88 14.55
CA LEU A 273 0.20 1.94 13.48
C LEU A 273 0.88 0.57 13.65
N LEU A 274 2.04 0.52 14.32
CA LEU A 274 2.85 -0.69 14.44
C LEU A 274 3.10 -1.09 15.89
N ASP A 275 4.01 -0.41 16.59
CA ASP A 275 4.51 -0.82 17.91
C ASP A 275 3.41 -0.97 18.96
N ASP A 276 2.40 -0.09 18.96
CA ASP A 276 1.29 -0.14 19.91
C ASP A 276 0.24 -1.20 19.54
N ARG A 277 0.18 -1.61 18.27
CA ARG A 277 -0.74 -2.66 17.77
C ARG A 277 -0.15 -4.06 17.89
N ASN A 278 1.17 -4.20 17.71
CA ASN A 278 1.86 -5.49 17.68
C ASN A 278 1.62 -6.39 18.91
N PRO A 279 1.58 -5.89 20.15
CA PRO A 279 1.27 -6.71 21.32
C PRO A 279 -0.10 -7.38 21.23
N GLY A 280 -1.14 -6.66 20.81
CA GLY A 280 -2.49 -7.20 20.65
C GLY A 280 -2.59 -8.24 19.53
N LEU A 281 -1.91 -8.00 18.40
CA LEU A 281 -1.79 -8.98 17.32
C LEU A 281 -1.08 -10.25 17.81
N ALA A 282 0.02 -10.12 18.55
CA ALA A 282 0.75 -11.24 19.13
C ALA A 282 -0.10 -12.03 20.15
N ASP A 283 -0.87 -11.34 21.00
CA ASP A 283 -1.83 -11.97 21.93
C ASP A 283 -2.89 -12.78 21.18
N GLY A 284 -3.41 -12.25 20.06
CA GLY A 284 -4.38 -12.95 19.21
C GLY A 284 -3.81 -14.23 18.59
N ILE A 285 -2.60 -14.15 18.04
CA ILE A 285 -1.91 -15.29 17.43
C ILE A 285 -1.61 -16.35 18.50
N GLU A 286 -1.07 -15.95 19.65
CA GLU A 286 -0.77 -16.85 20.75
C GLU A 286 -2.04 -17.53 21.29
N ARG A 287 -3.13 -16.79 21.48
CA ARG A 287 -4.40 -17.34 21.96
C ARG A 287 -4.94 -18.42 21.02
N LEU A 288 -4.89 -18.18 19.70
CA LEU A 288 -5.31 -19.17 18.71
C LEU A 288 -4.40 -20.41 18.72
N HIS A 289 -3.09 -20.20 18.85
CA HIS A 289 -2.11 -21.28 18.91
C HIS A 289 -2.28 -22.15 20.17
N ALA A 290 -2.37 -21.52 21.34
CA ALA A 290 -2.61 -22.18 22.62
C ALA A 290 -3.98 -22.88 22.68
N GLY A 291 -4.97 -22.38 21.92
CA GLY A 291 -6.25 -23.05 21.68
C GLY A 291 -6.16 -24.30 20.79
N GLY A 292 -4.96 -24.74 20.41
CA GLY A 292 -4.72 -25.97 19.67
C GLY A 292 -4.77 -25.84 18.15
N LYS A 293 -4.71 -24.62 17.59
CA LYS A 293 -4.73 -24.39 16.13
C LYS A 293 -3.34 -24.12 15.57
N GLY A 294 -3.02 -24.69 14.41
CA GLY A 294 -1.98 -24.18 13.52
C GLY A 294 -2.46 -22.89 12.87
N VAL A 295 -1.81 -21.76 13.16
CA VAL A 295 -2.24 -20.44 12.69
C VAL A 295 -1.38 -20.01 11.51
N PHE A 296 -2.00 -19.57 10.42
CA PHE A 296 -1.34 -18.78 9.39
C PHE A 296 -1.69 -17.31 9.64
N ALA A 297 -0.84 -16.58 10.36
CA ALA A 297 -1.05 -15.17 10.66
C ALA A 297 -0.48 -14.31 9.53
N ALA A 298 -1.35 -13.69 8.75
CA ALA A 298 -1.02 -12.84 7.62
C ALA A 298 -1.37 -11.39 7.96
N VAL A 299 -0.34 -10.62 8.30
CA VAL A 299 -0.45 -9.21 8.72
C VAL A 299 0.59 -8.38 7.97
N GLY A 300 0.40 -7.08 7.85
CA GLY A 300 1.23 -6.17 7.08
C GLY A 300 2.72 -6.34 7.38
N ALA A 301 3.55 -6.29 6.33
CA ALA A 301 4.97 -6.62 6.41
C ALA A 301 5.76 -5.76 7.41
N LEU A 302 5.29 -4.54 7.69
CA LEU A 302 5.90 -3.67 8.69
C LEU A 302 5.68 -4.13 10.14
N HIS A 303 4.68 -4.98 10.40
CA HIS A 303 4.52 -5.63 11.71
C HIS A 303 5.61 -6.69 11.97
N MET A 304 6.46 -7.01 10.99
CA MET A 304 7.49 -8.04 11.10
C MET A 304 8.86 -7.49 11.53
N ILE A 305 9.06 -6.17 11.54
CA ILE A 305 10.39 -5.56 11.70
C ILE A 305 10.59 -4.95 13.08
N GLY A 306 11.86 -4.86 13.49
CA GLY A 306 12.26 -4.15 14.69
C GLY A 306 12.00 -4.90 16.02
N PRO A 307 12.31 -4.24 17.15
CA PRO A 307 12.23 -4.85 18.47
C PRO A 307 10.80 -5.11 18.94
N GLN A 308 9.81 -4.39 18.40
CA GLN A 308 8.38 -4.62 18.66
C GLN A 308 7.71 -5.45 17.56
N GLY A 309 8.44 -5.94 16.57
CA GLY A 309 7.88 -6.77 15.50
C GLY A 309 7.41 -8.14 15.99
N LEU A 310 6.42 -8.72 15.33
CA LEU A 310 5.83 -10.00 15.69
C LEU A 310 6.84 -11.15 15.84
N PRO A 311 7.83 -11.34 14.94
CA PRO A 311 8.85 -12.37 15.15
C PRO A 311 9.58 -12.22 16.49
N THR A 312 9.91 -10.99 16.88
CA THR A 312 10.58 -10.68 18.16
C THR A 312 9.65 -10.91 19.34
N LEU A 313 8.39 -10.47 19.26
CA LEU A 313 7.40 -10.66 20.32
C LEU A 313 7.06 -12.13 20.54
N MET A 314 6.94 -12.91 19.46
CA MET A 314 6.68 -14.35 19.56
C MET A 314 7.87 -15.10 20.16
N ALA A 315 9.10 -14.72 19.80
CA ALA A 315 10.30 -15.28 20.43
C ALA A 315 10.34 -14.99 21.94
N ALA A 316 10.00 -13.76 22.35
CA ALA A 316 9.91 -13.38 23.76
C ALA A 316 8.83 -14.16 24.53
N ARG A 317 7.78 -14.64 23.84
CA ARG A 317 6.73 -15.51 24.37
C ARG A 317 7.12 -17.00 24.35
N GLY A 318 8.38 -17.33 24.07
CA GLY A 318 8.89 -18.71 24.11
C GLY A 318 8.60 -19.54 22.86
N PHE A 319 8.19 -18.91 21.75
CA PHE A 319 8.17 -19.60 20.46
C PHE A 319 9.58 -19.72 19.89
N THR A 320 9.89 -20.86 19.27
CA THR A 320 11.01 -20.97 18.33
C THR A 320 10.60 -20.27 17.03
N VAL A 321 11.36 -19.26 16.62
CA VAL A 321 11.07 -18.46 15.43
C VAL A 321 12.14 -18.69 14.38
N THR A 322 11.75 -19.25 13.23
CA THR A 322 12.66 -19.59 12.13
C THR A 322 12.27 -18.82 10.87
N PRO A 323 13.15 -17.97 10.31
CA PRO A 323 12.89 -17.35 9.01
C PRO A 323 12.83 -18.42 7.91
N VAL A 324 11.85 -18.32 7.02
CA VAL A 324 11.65 -19.25 5.89
C VAL A 324 11.78 -18.53 4.56
N LEU A 325 11.26 -17.30 4.47
CA LEU A 325 11.48 -16.39 3.33
C LEU A 325 11.93 -15.04 3.90
N THR A 326 13.21 -14.71 3.81
CA THR A 326 13.75 -13.41 4.26
C THR A 326 14.74 -12.78 3.30
N ASP A 327 15.21 -13.54 2.32
CA ASP A 327 15.85 -13.03 1.12
C ASP A 327 15.24 -13.83 -0.02
N ALA A 328 14.75 -13.19 -1.10
CA ALA A 328 14.57 -13.95 -2.33
C ALA A 328 15.96 -14.41 -2.75
N GLN A 329 16.26 -15.67 -2.44
CA GLN A 329 17.07 -16.53 -3.28
C GLN A 329 18.24 -15.79 -3.95
N ALA A 330 19.40 -15.74 -3.29
CA ALA A 330 20.63 -15.46 -4.03
C ALA A 330 20.88 -16.49 -5.17
N GLN A 331 20.05 -17.53 -5.37
CA GLN A 331 20.42 -18.73 -6.14
C GLN A 331 19.36 -19.46 -6.99
N THR A 332 18.07 -19.08 -7.15
CA THR A 332 17.13 -19.97 -7.89
C THR A 332 16.14 -19.36 -8.89
N ALA A 333 16.15 -18.07 -9.16
CA ALA A 333 15.51 -17.56 -10.38
C ALA A 333 16.55 -17.54 -11.50
N GLN A 334 16.56 -18.55 -12.37
CA GLN A 334 17.12 -18.38 -13.72
C GLN A 334 16.55 -17.06 -14.27
N PRO A 335 17.39 -16.13 -14.78
CA PRO A 335 16.87 -14.92 -15.39
C PRO A 335 15.90 -15.34 -16.49
N MET A 336 14.62 -14.99 -16.33
CA MET A 336 13.73 -15.05 -17.48
C MET A 336 14.36 -14.17 -18.57
N PRO A 337 14.54 -14.68 -19.80
CA PRO A 337 15.07 -13.86 -20.88
C PRO A 337 14.18 -12.63 -21.00
N ALA A 338 14.81 -11.46 -21.08
CA ALA A 338 14.12 -10.20 -21.25
C ALA A 338 13.11 -10.34 -22.40
N LEU A 339 11.85 -10.00 -22.15
CA LEU A 339 10.86 -9.88 -23.21
C LEU A 339 11.41 -8.88 -24.22
N SER A 340 11.59 -9.34 -25.46
CA SER A 340 12.02 -8.46 -26.54
C SER A 340 11.03 -7.32 -26.65
N ALA A 341 11.54 -6.09 -26.69
CA ALA A 341 10.72 -4.91 -26.94
C ALA A 341 9.87 -5.16 -28.21
N PRO A 342 8.59 -4.77 -28.21
CA PRO A 342 7.77 -4.89 -29.42
C PRO A 342 8.48 -4.19 -30.57
N SER A 343 8.62 -4.90 -31.69
CA SER A 343 9.21 -4.33 -32.90
C SER A 343 8.45 -3.05 -33.25
N PRO A 344 9.14 -1.93 -33.52
CA PRO A 344 8.46 -0.72 -33.97
C PRO A 344 7.66 -1.08 -35.22
N GLY A 345 6.36 -0.80 -35.19
CA GLY A 345 5.48 -1.00 -36.33
C GLY A 345 6.04 -0.35 -37.60
N PRO A 346 5.68 -0.85 -38.79
CA PRO A 346 6.28 -0.41 -40.04
C PRO A 346 6.18 1.11 -40.18
N ARG A 347 7.35 1.78 -40.21
CA ARG A 347 7.45 3.21 -40.50
C ARG A 347 6.82 3.46 -41.87
N ALA A 348 5.81 4.32 -41.90
CA ALA A 348 5.30 4.90 -43.13
C ALA A 348 6.47 5.55 -43.90
N VAL A 349 6.72 5.03 -45.10
CA VAL A 349 7.70 5.56 -46.04
C VAL A 349 7.22 6.94 -46.48
N ARG A 350 7.75 8.00 -45.86
CA ARG A 350 7.72 9.34 -46.47
C ARG A 350 8.85 9.41 -47.48
N GLY A 351 8.49 9.30 -48.75
CA GLY A 351 9.36 9.66 -49.86
C GLY A 351 9.75 11.14 -49.75
N GLY A 352 11.05 11.41 -49.72
CA GLY A 352 11.62 12.74 -49.70
C GLY A 352 13.02 12.66 -50.28
N LYS A 353 13.18 13.24 -51.48
CA LYS A 353 14.35 13.17 -52.35
C LYS A 353 15.65 13.55 -51.64
N ALA A 354 16.71 12.81 -51.99
CA ALA A 354 18.09 13.11 -51.65
C ALA A 354 18.55 14.44 -52.27
N VAL A 355 19.16 15.29 -51.46
CA VAL A 355 20.10 16.32 -51.93
C VAL A 355 21.47 15.99 -51.35
N LYS A 356 22.47 16.03 -52.24
CA LYS A 356 23.83 15.52 -52.09
C LYS A 356 24.78 16.67 -51.79
N GLY A 357 25.71 16.47 -50.86
CA GLY A 357 26.87 17.35 -50.60
C GLY A 357 27.11 17.51 -49.10
N GLN A 358 28.32 17.57 -48.55
CA GLN A 358 29.67 17.49 -49.09
C GLN A 358 30.62 17.15 -47.91
N ARG A 359 31.84 16.73 -48.27
CA ARG A 359 32.96 16.22 -47.45
C ARG A 359 33.42 17.10 -46.27
N GLY A 360 34.09 16.44 -45.30
CA GLY A 360 35.16 16.98 -44.43
C GLY A 360 35.42 16.10 -43.20
N GLN A 361 36.22 15.02 -43.29
CA GLN A 361 37.65 14.87 -42.93
C GLN A 361 38.08 15.10 -41.45
N LYS A 362 38.63 14.00 -40.88
CA LYS A 362 39.77 13.86 -39.92
C LYS A 362 39.61 14.41 -38.48
N GLY A 363 40.08 13.75 -37.42
CA GLY A 363 40.94 12.56 -37.30
C GLY A 363 41.00 12.05 -35.85
N ALA A 364 41.70 10.93 -35.68
CA ALA A 364 42.21 10.38 -34.43
C ALA A 364 43.76 10.22 -34.60
N PRO A 365 44.55 9.61 -33.69
CA PRO A 365 44.33 9.17 -32.30
C PRO A 365 45.54 9.40 -31.35
N ALA A 366 45.46 8.81 -30.14
CA ALA A 366 46.55 8.28 -29.30
C ALA A 366 47.37 9.28 -28.45
N ALA A 367 48.00 8.96 -27.30
CA ALA A 367 48.36 7.67 -26.70
C ALA A 367 48.68 7.79 -25.18
N LYS A 368 48.61 6.64 -24.50
CA LYS A 368 49.41 6.08 -23.38
C LYS A 368 50.49 6.92 -22.67
N ALA A 369 50.57 6.74 -21.34
CA ALA A 369 51.74 6.28 -20.55
C ALA A 369 51.36 6.30 -19.04
N THR A 370 51.18 5.17 -18.35
CA THR A 370 52.15 4.32 -17.60
C THR A 370 52.78 4.88 -16.30
N ARG A 371 52.43 4.19 -15.20
CA ARG A 371 53.27 3.58 -14.14
C ARG A 371 53.96 4.41 -13.04
N GLY A 372 53.85 3.84 -11.83
CA GLY A 372 54.72 4.01 -10.66
C GLY A 372 53.90 4.49 -9.44
N GLY A 373 53.85 3.85 -8.27
CA GLY A 373 54.61 2.76 -7.69
C GLY A 373 54.87 3.05 -6.20
N ALA A 374 54.44 2.11 -5.33
CA ALA A 374 55.00 1.77 -4.02
C ALA A 374 54.61 2.52 -2.71
N LYS A 375 54.11 1.68 -1.77
CA LYS A 375 54.45 1.52 -0.33
C LYS A 375 53.98 2.60 0.68
N SER A 376 53.02 2.29 1.55
CA SER A 376 53.10 1.55 2.85
C SER A 376 53.53 2.41 4.04
N ALA A 377 52.63 2.60 5.02
CA ALA A 377 52.97 2.73 6.43
C ALA A 377 51.76 2.40 7.34
N LYS A 378 51.96 1.43 8.24
CA LYS A 378 51.17 1.13 9.44
C LYS A 378 51.57 2.09 10.56
N ALA A 379 50.63 2.50 11.41
CA ALA A 379 50.78 2.48 12.88
C ALA A 379 49.45 2.87 13.57
N ALA A 380 49.07 2.08 14.58
CA ALA A 380 48.20 2.42 15.72
C ALA A 380 49.12 2.34 16.99
N PRO A 381 48.67 2.34 18.27
CA PRO A 381 47.36 2.63 18.91
C PRO A 381 47.51 3.42 20.26
N ALA A 382 46.49 3.33 21.15
CA ALA A 382 46.42 3.60 22.63
C ALA A 382 45.66 4.90 23.04
N GLN A 383 44.87 5.03 24.13
CA GLN A 383 44.43 4.23 25.31
C GLN A 383 43.23 5.01 25.97
N LYS A 384 42.14 4.40 26.51
CA LYS A 384 41.80 4.13 27.95
C LYS A 384 42.23 5.22 28.98
N ALA A 385 41.54 5.62 30.05
CA ALA A 385 40.30 5.22 30.78
C ALA A 385 40.05 6.20 31.97
N GLN A 386 38.83 6.26 32.53
CA GLN A 386 38.44 6.37 33.99
C GLN A 386 36.96 6.82 34.09
N LYS A 387 35.99 6.21 34.80
CA LYS A 387 35.77 5.64 36.16
C LYS A 387 35.59 6.66 37.31
N GLY A 388 34.40 6.63 37.91
CA GLY A 388 33.98 7.12 39.24
C GLY A 388 32.45 7.29 39.26
N ALA A 389 31.59 6.43 39.81
CA ALA A 389 31.40 5.92 41.19
C ALA A 389 30.90 6.97 42.20
N GLY A 390 29.66 6.80 42.68
CA GLY A 390 29.07 7.53 43.81
C GLY A 390 27.65 7.04 44.09
N ALA A 391 27.41 6.52 45.30
CA ALA A 391 26.25 5.74 45.74
C ALA A 391 25.38 6.48 46.78
N GLY A 392 24.18 5.93 47.04
CA GLY A 392 23.36 6.15 48.25
C GLY A 392 22.01 6.80 47.97
N ALA A 393 20.88 6.47 48.60
CA ALA A 393 20.53 5.48 49.63
C ALA A 393 18.99 5.36 49.70
N ALA A 394 18.51 4.27 50.28
CA ALA A 394 17.10 3.90 50.46
C ALA A 394 16.31 4.77 51.47
N LYS A 395 14.97 4.84 51.33
CA LYS A 395 13.96 4.64 52.39
C LYS A 395 12.52 4.82 51.89
N ALA A 396 11.71 3.77 51.99
CA ALA A 396 10.28 3.80 52.34
C ALA A 396 10.16 3.41 53.83
N PRO A 397 8.97 3.32 54.50
CA PRO A 397 7.58 3.49 54.04
C PRO A 397 6.68 4.31 55.00
N ALA A 398 5.39 4.51 54.68
CA ALA A 398 4.24 4.17 55.56
C ALA A 398 2.88 4.85 55.21
N LYS A 399 1.84 3.99 55.25
CA LYS A 399 0.48 4.18 55.81
C LYS A 399 -0.65 4.91 55.04
N ALA A 400 -1.66 4.10 54.70
CA ALA A 400 -3.08 4.45 54.62
C ALA A 400 -3.70 4.73 56.01
N PRO A 401 -4.95 5.24 56.07
CA PRO A 401 -6.05 4.32 56.40
C PRO A 401 -7.36 4.56 55.62
N ALA A 402 -8.23 3.56 55.73
CA ALA A 402 -9.55 3.39 55.10
C ALA A 402 -10.70 4.02 55.90
N LYS A 403 -11.85 4.21 55.22
CA LYS A 403 -13.23 3.79 55.57
C LYS A 403 -14.28 4.85 55.19
N ALA A 404 -15.30 4.46 54.42
CA ALA A 404 -16.67 4.26 54.90
C ALA A 404 -17.69 4.25 53.74
N ALA A 405 -18.41 3.15 53.60
CA ALA A 405 -19.73 3.12 52.95
C ALA A 405 -20.80 3.55 53.96
N PRO A 406 -22.03 3.83 53.50
CA PRO A 406 -23.13 3.01 54.00
C PRO A 406 -24.14 2.54 52.93
N ARG A 407 -24.86 1.51 53.38
CA ARG A 407 -25.92 0.72 52.75
C ARG A 407 -27.24 1.50 52.63
N GLY A 408 -28.14 1.05 51.75
CA GLY A 408 -29.57 1.39 51.85
C GLY A 408 -30.45 0.93 50.70
N ALA A 409 -30.93 -0.32 50.77
CA ALA A 409 -32.23 -0.88 50.36
C ALA A 409 -33.01 -0.39 49.10
N ALA A 410 -33.42 -1.40 48.31
CA ALA A 410 -34.46 -1.43 47.27
C ALA A 410 -35.89 -1.19 47.86
N PRO A 411 -37.04 -1.16 47.10
CA PRO A 411 -37.36 -1.97 45.91
C PRO A 411 -38.31 -1.37 44.82
N ALA A 412 -38.45 -2.17 43.74
CA ALA A 412 -39.62 -2.42 42.87
C ALA A 412 -40.30 -1.27 42.07
N ALA A 413 -40.36 -1.41 40.73
CA ALA A 413 -41.56 -1.88 40.00
C ALA A 413 -41.61 -1.41 38.52
N LYS A 414 -41.84 -2.40 37.64
CA LYS A 414 -42.67 -2.42 36.41
C LYS A 414 -42.65 -1.22 35.44
N GLY A 415 -42.26 -1.52 34.19
CA GLY A 415 -42.66 -0.76 33.00
C GLY A 415 -42.48 -1.57 31.71
N LYS A 416 -43.49 -2.33 31.31
CA LYS A 416 -43.70 -2.76 29.91
C LYS A 416 -44.06 -1.51 29.10
N VAL A 417 -43.56 -1.36 27.87
CA VAL A 417 -44.36 -1.19 26.64
C VAL A 417 -43.48 -1.55 25.43
N ARG A 418 -43.93 -2.56 24.66
CA ARG A 418 -43.72 -2.65 23.22
C ARG A 418 -44.96 -2.07 22.55
N ARG A 419 -44.77 -1.15 21.61
CA ARG A 419 -45.40 -1.15 20.29
C ARG A 419 -44.59 -0.24 19.37
#